data_AF-A0A6P5AQF6-F1
#
_entry.id   AF-A0A6P5AQF6-F1
#
_cell.length_a   1.000
_cell.length_b   1.000
_cell.length_c   1.000
_cell.angle_alpha   90.00
_cell.angle_beta   90.00
_cell.angle_gamma   90.00
#
_symmetry.space_group_name_H-M   'P 1'
#
loop_
_entity.id
_entity.type
_entity.pdbx_description
1 polymer ?
#
loop_
_entity_poly.entity_id
_entity_poly.type
_entity_poly.pdbx_seq_one_letter_code
_entity_poly.pdbx_strand_id
1 'polypeptide(L)'
;MSGRGKGGKGLGKGGAKRHRKVLRDNIQGITKPAIRRLARRGGVKRISGLIYEETRGVLKVFLENVIRDAVTYTEHAKRKTVTAMDVVYALKRQGRTLYGKMPPKGGGKAAKKAGKARPAGAKGKRRRRRKESFGVYIYKVLKQVHPDTGVSSKAMGIMNSFVNDIFERIAGEASRLAHYNKRSTISSREIQTAVRLLLPGELAKHAVSEGTKAVTKYTSSK
;
A
#
# COMPACT_ATOMS: atom_id res chain seq x y z
N MET A 1 5.55 -27.10 -43.06
CA MET A 1 5.52 -28.25 -42.13
C MET A 1 6.57 -28.03 -41.05
N SER A 2 6.23 -28.33 -39.80
CA SER A 2 7.10 -28.72 -38.64
C SER A 2 8.48 -28.04 -38.48
N GLY A 3 8.84 -27.45 -37.35
CA GLY A 3 8.41 -27.80 -36.01
C GLY A 3 9.08 -26.98 -34.91
N ARG A 4 8.59 -27.25 -33.70
CA ARG A 4 8.74 -26.52 -32.45
C ARG A 4 9.77 -27.25 -31.61
N GLY A 5 10.83 -26.57 -31.17
CA GLY A 5 11.84 -27.12 -30.24
C GLY A 5 12.11 -26.17 -29.08
N LYS A 6 11.58 -26.48 -27.90
CA LYS A 6 11.92 -25.87 -26.61
C LYS A 6 13.21 -26.49 -26.08
N GLY A 7 14.04 -25.68 -25.42
CA GLY A 7 14.93 -26.16 -24.37
C GLY A 7 16.41 -25.86 -24.58
N GLY A 8 16.83 -24.67 -24.14
CA GLY A 8 18.24 -24.36 -23.94
C GLY A 8 18.41 -23.60 -22.63
N LYS A 9 18.84 -24.31 -21.57
CA LYS A 9 19.38 -23.71 -20.34
C LYS A 9 20.72 -23.07 -20.68
N GLY A 10 20.69 -21.89 -21.30
CA GLY A 10 21.87 -21.08 -21.54
C GLY A 10 22.07 -20.12 -20.37
N LEU A 11 23.02 -20.40 -19.49
CA LEU A 11 23.64 -19.36 -18.67
C LEU A 11 24.52 -18.51 -19.61
N GLY A 12 23.88 -17.59 -20.32
CA GLY A 12 24.55 -16.63 -21.20
C GLY A 12 25.46 -15.72 -20.37
N LYS A 13 26.76 -15.81 -20.64
CA LYS A 13 27.79 -14.88 -20.18
C LYS A 13 27.38 -13.45 -20.55
N GLY A 14 27.47 -12.56 -19.57
CA GLY A 14 27.06 -11.17 -19.67
C GLY A 14 26.25 -10.82 -18.44
N GLY A 15 26.93 -10.42 -17.37
CA GLY A 15 26.27 -9.90 -16.17
C GLY A 15 25.33 -8.80 -16.61
N ALA A 16 24.02 -9.08 -16.59
CA ALA A 16 23.00 -8.10 -16.92
C ALA A 16 23.29 -6.88 -16.05
N LYS A 17 23.80 -5.79 -16.66
CA LYS A 17 24.02 -4.53 -15.97
C LYS A 17 22.68 -4.22 -15.32
N ARG A 18 22.63 -4.27 -13.99
CA ARG A 18 21.46 -3.82 -13.25
C ARG A 18 21.35 -2.34 -13.53
N HIS A 19 20.59 -1.98 -14.56
CA HIS A 19 20.18 -0.62 -14.77
C HIS A 19 19.57 -0.16 -13.45
N ARG A 20 20.16 0.89 -12.86
CA ARG A 20 19.59 1.56 -11.69
C ARG A 20 18.14 1.88 -12.09
N LYS A 21 17.17 1.21 -11.46
CA LYS A 21 15.76 1.42 -11.77
C LYS A 21 15.49 2.91 -11.62
N VAL A 22 15.31 3.61 -12.74
CA VAL A 22 14.86 5.00 -12.74
C VAL A 22 13.58 5.01 -11.92
N LEU A 23 13.59 5.81 -10.86
CA LEU A 23 12.52 5.84 -9.89
C LEU A 23 11.36 6.67 -10.47
N ARG A 24 10.68 6.10 -11.46
CA ARG A 24 9.51 6.72 -12.08
C ARG A 24 8.35 6.73 -11.09
N ASP A 25 7.49 7.73 -11.22
CA ASP A 25 6.25 7.85 -10.46
C ASP A 25 5.39 6.62 -10.73
N ASN A 26 5.40 5.67 -9.78
CA ASN A 26 4.79 4.36 -9.95
C ASN A 26 3.50 4.31 -9.16
N ILE A 27 2.64 5.30 -9.39
CA ILE A 27 1.28 5.34 -8.86
C ILE A 27 0.51 4.05 -9.19
N GLN A 28 0.85 3.42 -10.34
CA GLN A 28 0.37 2.10 -10.77
C GLN A 28 0.85 0.91 -9.91
N GLY A 29 1.81 1.13 -9.00
CA GLY A 29 2.21 0.16 -7.97
C GLY A 29 1.05 -0.21 -7.05
N ILE A 30 0.08 0.69 -6.88
CA ILE A 30 -1.26 0.36 -6.41
C ILE A 30 -2.05 -0.15 -7.63
N THR A 31 -2.13 -1.46 -7.78
CA THR A 31 -2.77 -2.08 -8.96
C THR A 31 -4.31 -2.01 -8.88
N LYS A 32 -5.02 -1.91 -10.02
CA LYS A 32 -6.50 -1.97 -10.07
C LYS A 32 -7.07 -3.19 -9.32
N PRO A 33 -6.49 -4.40 -9.42
CA PRO A 33 -6.93 -5.55 -8.63
C PRO A 33 -6.78 -5.37 -7.12
N ALA A 34 -5.72 -4.70 -6.65
CA ALA A 34 -5.53 -4.41 -5.22
C ALA A 34 -6.62 -3.47 -4.70
N ILE A 35 -6.89 -2.38 -5.43
CA ILE A 35 -7.99 -1.43 -5.12
C ILE A 35 -9.33 -2.17 -5.11
N ARG A 36 -9.59 -3.02 -6.13
CA ARG A 36 -10.83 -3.80 -6.22
C ARG A 36 -10.98 -4.73 -5.02
N ARG A 37 -9.97 -5.51 -4.66
CA ARG A 37 -10.06 -6.46 -3.53
C ARG A 37 -10.28 -5.76 -2.20
N LEU A 38 -9.63 -4.62 -1.97
CA LEU A 38 -9.84 -3.85 -0.76
C LEU A 38 -11.21 -3.18 -0.72
N ALA A 39 -11.68 -2.63 -1.84
CA ALA A 39 -13.02 -2.07 -1.92
C ALA A 39 -14.08 -3.15 -1.67
N ARG A 40 -13.90 -4.35 -2.22
CA ARG A 40 -14.77 -5.50 -1.92
C ARG A 40 -14.78 -5.88 -0.44
N ARG A 41 -13.64 -5.78 0.26
CA ARG A 41 -13.57 -5.96 1.73
C ARG A 41 -14.37 -4.90 2.48
N GLY A 42 -14.39 -3.67 1.97
CA GLY A 42 -15.21 -2.57 2.49
C GLY A 42 -16.70 -2.63 2.09
N GLY A 43 -17.19 -3.73 1.52
CA GLY A 43 -18.61 -3.92 1.19
C GLY A 43 -19.04 -3.33 -0.16
N VAL A 44 -18.12 -2.80 -0.96
CA VAL A 44 -18.44 -2.11 -2.21
C VAL A 44 -18.97 -3.09 -3.27
N LYS A 45 -20.17 -2.85 -3.83
CA LYS A 45 -20.83 -3.76 -4.82
C LYS A 45 -20.38 -3.53 -6.27
N ARG A 46 -20.26 -2.30 -6.75
CA ARG A 46 -19.68 -1.94 -8.07
C ARG A 46 -18.77 -0.72 -7.93
N ILE A 47 -17.72 -0.66 -8.77
CA ILE A 47 -16.67 0.37 -8.68
C ILE A 47 -16.56 1.02 -10.05
N SER A 48 -16.71 2.34 -10.13
CA SER A 48 -16.47 3.12 -11.36
C SER A 48 -14.99 3.08 -11.78
N GLY A 49 -14.72 3.19 -13.08
CA GLY A 49 -13.36 3.22 -13.63
C GLY A 49 -12.52 4.41 -13.13
N LEU A 50 -13.17 5.53 -12.82
CA LEU A 50 -12.54 6.76 -12.33
C LEU A 50 -11.93 6.61 -10.92
N ILE A 51 -12.49 5.69 -10.12
CA ILE A 51 -12.09 5.44 -8.73
C ILE A 51 -10.62 5.02 -8.66
N TYR A 52 -10.13 4.30 -9.67
CA TYR A 52 -8.79 3.72 -9.59
C TYR A 52 -7.70 4.80 -9.56
N GLU A 53 -7.80 5.86 -10.35
CA GLU A 53 -6.78 6.91 -10.35
C GLU A 53 -6.96 7.85 -9.15
N GLU A 54 -8.20 8.16 -8.79
CA GLU A 54 -8.52 8.99 -7.63
C GLU A 54 -8.05 8.36 -6.31
N THR A 55 -8.32 7.07 -6.12
CA THR A 55 -7.88 6.34 -4.91
C THR A 55 -6.35 6.36 -4.79
N ARG A 56 -5.63 6.32 -5.91
CA ARG A 56 -4.17 6.39 -5.90
C ARG A 56 -3.64 7.77 -5.55
N GLY A 57 -4.28 8.83 -6.04
CA GLY A 57 -3.94 10.21 -5.66
C GLY A 57 -4.09 10.41 -4.15
N VAL A 58 -5.22 9.99 -3.59
CA VAL A 58 -5.49 10.06 -2.14
C VAL A 58 -4.43 9.29 -1.34
N LEU A 59 -4.10 8.06 -1.76
CA LEU A 59 -3.09 7.23 -1.11
C LEU A 59 -1.67 7.83 -1.19
N LYS A 60 -1.34 8.48 -2.30
CA LYS A 60 -0.03 9.14 -2.51
C LYS A 60 0.17 10.27 -1.51
N VAL A 61 -0.75 11.23 -1.50
CA VAL A 61 -0.71 12.40 -0.60
C VAL A 61 -0.57 11.96 0.85
N PHE A 62 -1.35 10.96 1.23
CA PHE A 62 -1.37 10.49 2.60
C PHE A 62 -0.07 9.80 3.03
N LEU A 63 0.49 8.95 2.17
CA LEU A 63 1.78 8.32 2.44
C LEU A 63 2.92 9.33 2.45
N GLU A 64 2.92 10.30 1.54
CA GLU A 64 3.93 11.35 1.52
C GLU A 64 3.98 12.11 2.84
N ASN A 65 2.82 12.49 3.38
CA ASN A 65 2.77 13.26 4.62
C ASN A 65 3.25 12.44 5.82
N VAL A 66 2.82 11.18 5.95
CA VAL A 66 3.33 10.30 7.03
C VAL A 66 4.82 10.02 6.88
N ILE A 67 5.31 9.85 5.65
CA ILE A 67 6.72 9.61 5.42
C ILE A 67 7.55 10.85 5.75
N ARG A 68 7.11 12.06 5.35
CA ARG A 68 7.79 13.32 5.73
C ARG A 68 7.92 13.43 7.24
N ASP A 69 6.81 13.27 7.97
CA ASP A 69 6.80 13.32 9.44
C ASP A 69 7.74 12.26 10.05
N ALA A 70 7.68 11.01 9.56
CA ALA A 70 8.53 9.94 10.07
C ALA A 70 10.03 10.17 9.78
N VAL A 71 10.35 10.77 8.63
CA VAL A 71 11.73 11.09 8.29
C VAL A 71 12.24 12.25 9.13
N THR A 72 11.42 13.27 9.44
CA THR A 72 11.80 14.34 10.38
C THR A 72 12.23 13.78 11.74
N TYR A 73 11.49 12.81 12.30
CA TYR A 73 11.91 12.15 13.55
C TYR A 73 13.22 11.36 13.39
N THR A 74 13.44 10.78 12.22
CA THR A 74 14.64 10.00 11.92
C THR A 74 15.89 10.90 11.80
N GLU A 75 15.73 12.03 11.11
CA GLU A 75 16.77 13.06 10.94
C GLU A 75 17.11 13.73 12.27
N HIS A 76 16.10 14.08 13.08
CA HIS A 76 16.30 14.62 14.41
C HIS A 76 17.13 13.67 15.31
N ALA A 77 16.90 12.37 15.18
CA ALA A 77 17.67 11.33 15.88
C ALA A 77 19.02 10.98 15.21
N LYS A 78 19.45 11.75 14.20
CA LYS A 78 20.70 11.55 13.42
C LYS A 78 20.83 10.14 12.82
N ARG A 79 19.71 9.50 12.46
CA ARG A 79 19.67 8.18 11.83
C ARG A 79 19.41 8.30 10.33
N LYS A 80 19.81 7.29 9.56
CA LYS A 80 19.49 7.18 8.11
C LYS A 80 18.40 6.13 7.81
N THR A 81 17.83 5.51 8.85
CA THR A 81 16.82 4.45 8.72
C THR A 81 15.61 4.74 9.60
N VAL A 82 14.44 4.82 8.97
CA VAL A 82 13.14 4.98 9.65
C VAL A 82 12.82 3.71 10.42
N THR A 83 12.62 3.88 11.73
CA THR A 83 12.25 2.82 12.66
C THR A 83 10.75 2.77 12.86
N ALA A 84 10.29 1.69 13.50
CA ALA A 84 8.88 1.55 13.86
C ALA A 84 8.38 2.70 14.74
N MET A 85 9.23 3.23 15.62
CA MET A 85 8.86 4.31 16.54
C MET A 85 8.66 5.62 15.80
N ASP A 86 9.52 5.94 14.83
CA ASP A 86 9.38 7.15 14.02
C ASP A 86 8.03 7.18 13.29
N VAL A 87 7.62 6.03 12.73
CA VAL A 87 6.30 5.88 12.11
C VAL A 87 5.17 5.99 13.14
N VAL A 88 5.30 5.36 14.31
CA VAL A 88 4.27 5.46 15.36
C VAL A 88 4.11 6.90 15.85
N TYR A 89 5.19 7.65 16.01
CA TYR A 89 5.14 9.05 16.42
C TYR A 89 4.53 9.95 15.35
N ALA A 90 4.93 9.78 14.08
CA ALA A 90 4.29 10.47 12.95
C ALA A 90 2.77 10.23 12.90
N LEU A 91 2.35 8.98 13.10
CA LEU A 91 0.94 8.61 13.11
C LEU A 91 0.18 9.18 14.31
N LYS A 92 0.80 9.17 15.49
CA LYS A 92 0.21 9.74 16.71
C LYS A 92 0.01 11.25 16.56
N ARG A 93 0.99 11.96 15.97
CA ARG A 93 0.88 13.39 15.65
C ARG A 93 -0.29 13.69 14.73
N GLN A 94 -0.57 12.81 13.77
CA GLN A 94 -1.71 12.95 12.85
C GLN A 94 -3.05 12.50 13.45
N GLY A 95 -3.12 12.21 14.75
CA GLY A 95 -4.34 11.73 15.42
C GLY A 95 -4.76 10.31 15.00
N ARG A 96 -3.84 9.54 14.40
CA ARG A 96 -4.14 8.20 13.85
C ARG A 96 -3.41 7.12 14.63
N THR A 97 -3.97 6.79 15.80
CA THR A 97 -3.44 5.75 16.68
C THR A 97 -3.70 4.36 16.09
N LEU A 98 -2.68 3.71 15.53
CA LEU A 98 -2.75 2.38 14.90
C LEU A 98 -2.84 1.18 15.87
N TYR A 99 -3.09 1.43 17.15
CA TYR A 99 -2.93 0.43 18.21
C TYR A 99 -3.95 -0.73 18.19
N GLY A 100 -5.01 -0.66 17.37
CA GLY A 100 -6.06 -1.71 17.35
C GLY A 100 -5.81 -2.91 16.43
N LYS A 101 -4.88 -2.84 15.46
CA LYS A 101 -4.67 -3.90 14.44
C LYS A 101 -3.19 -4.30 14.26
N MET A 102 -2.29 -3.88 15.16
CA MET A 102 -0.93 -4.44 15.16
C MET A 102 -1.01 -5.88 15.67
N PRO A 103 -0.41 -6.87 14.98
CA PRO A 103 -0.28 -8.19 15.58
C PRO A 103 0.46 -8.01 16.92
N PRO A 104 -0.02 -8.65 18.00
CA PRO A 104 0.63 -8.51 19.29
C PRO A 104 2.11 -8.83 19.13
N LYS A 105 2.96 -8.05 19.78
CA LYS A 105 4.36 -8.43 20.04
C LYS A 105 4.28 -9.80 20.71
N GLY A 106 4.55 -10.87 19.96
CA GLY A 106 4.85 -12.17 20.54
C GLY A 106 6.11 -12.01 21.37
N GLY A 107 5.93 -11.81 22.67
CA GLY A 107 6.98 -11.85 23.67
C GLY A 107 7.72 -13.17 23.58
N GLY A 108 9.02 -13.12 23.83
CA GLY A 108 9.89 -14.29 23.73
C GLY A 108 9.40 -15.43 24.61
N LYS A 109 9.41 -16.63 24.03
CA LYS A 109 9.95 -17.80 24.70
C LYS A 109 10.77 -18.56 23.67
N ALA A 110 12.09 -18.42 23.78
CA ALA A 110 13.01 -19.44 23.33
C ALA A 110 12.67 -20.72 24.09
N ALA A 111 12.11 -21.70 23.40
CA ALA A 111 12.06 -23.07 23.88
C ALA A 111 12.64 -23.94 22.76
N LYS A 112 13.92 -24.27 22.89
CA LYS A 112 14.53 -25.41 22.19
C LYS A 112 13.65 -26.62 22.49
N LYS A 113 13.07 -27.24 21.45
CA LYS A 113 12.69 -28.65 21.52
C LYS A 113 13.46 -29.40 20.45
N ALA A 114 14.19 -30.39 20.95
CA ALA A 114 15.05 -31.31 20.26
C ALA A 114 14.29 -32.13 19.20
N GLY A 115 15.07 -32.76 18.32
CA GLY A 115 14.65 -33.34 17.06
C GLY A 115 13.45 -34.27 17.13
N LYS A 116 12.65 -34.23 16.06
CA LYS A 116 11.85 -35.37 15.63
C LYS A 116 11.90 -35.42 14.10
N ALA A 117 12.31 -36.58 13.61
CA ALA A 117 12.53 -36.88 12.19
C ALA A 117 11.30 -36.50 11.33
N ARG A 118 11.57 -36.04 10.10
CA ARG A 118 10.54 -35.76 9.10
C ARG A 118 9.91 -37.07 8.62
N PRO A 119 8.58 -37.27 8.71
CA PRO A 119 7.94 -38.28 7.89
C PRO A 119 7.91 -37.79 6.43
N ALA A 120 8.36 -38.65 5.53
CA ALA A 120 8.19 -38.51 4.09
C ALA A 120 6.69 -38.62 3.75
N GLY A 121 6.21 -37.76 2.84
CA GLY A 121 4.86 -37.83 2.30
C GLY A 121 3.83 -36.93 2.97
N ALA A 122 3.83 -35.64 2.62
CA ALA A 122 2.67 -34.78 2.86
C ALA A 122 2.43 -33.87 1.64
N LYS A 123 1.24 -34.06 1.08
CA LYS A 123 0.64 -33.43 -0.10
C LYS A 123 0.91 -31.93 -0.22
N GLY A 124 1.05 -31.48 -1.47
CA GLY A 124 1.42 -30.14 -1.93
C GLY A 124 1.14 -29.00 -0.95
N LYS A 125 2.21 -28.29 -0.58
CA LYS A 125 2.13 -27.00 0.11
C LYS A 125 1.20 -26.08 -0.68
N ARG A 126 -0.05 -25.96 -0.22
CA ARG A 126 -1.03 -24.98 -0.70
C ARG A 126 -0.32 -23.64 -0.78
N ARG A 127 -0.09 -23.18 -2.00
CA ARG A 127 0.76 -22.03 -2.34
C ARG A 127 0.29 -20.86 -1.49
N ARG A 128 1.06 -20.53 -0.44
CA ARG A 128 0.65 -19.54 0.57
C ARG A 128 0.34 -18.25 -0.18
N ARG A 129 -0.94 -17.85 -0.21
CA ARG A 129 -1.41 -16.69 -0.96
C ARG A 129 -0.54 -15.51 -0.54
N ARG A 130 0.20 -14.94 -1.50
CA ARG A 130 1.16 -13.87 -1.24
C ARG A 130 0.43 -12.78 -0.45
N LYS A 131 0.84 -12.53 0.80
CA LYS A 131 0.29 -11.43 1.60
C LYS A 131 0.50 -10.16 0.77
N GLU A 132 -0.61 -9.56 0.37
CA GLU A 132 -0.60 -8.36 -0.46
C GLU A 132 0.04 -7.24 0.36
N SER A 133 1.10 -6.67 -0.18
CA SER A 133 1.89 -5.66 0.50
C SER A 133 2.00 -4.44 -0.39
N PHE A 134 1.67 -3.29 0.19
CA PHE A 134 1.98 -1.97 -0.34
C PHE A 134 3.47 -1.62 -0.18
N GLY A 135 4.31 -2.52 0.33
CA GLY A 135 5.72 -2.23 0.64
C GLY A 135 6.52 -1.74 -0.55
N VAL A 136 6.25 -2.23 -1.77
CA VAL A 136 6.89 -1.72 -2.99
C VAL A 136 6.46 -0.27 -3.29
N TYR A 137 5.20 0.06 -3.03
CA TYR A 137 4.67 1.41 -3.23
C TYR A 137 5.22 2.36 -2.15
N ILE A 138 5.15 1.97 -0.88
CA ILE A 138 5.71 2.73 0.25
C ILE A 138 7.20 3.01 0.06
N TYR A 139 7.98 2.00 -0.37
CA TYR A 139 9.40 2.18 -0.65
C TYR A 139 9.65 3.18 -1.78
N LYS A 140 8.81 3.19 -2.81
CA LYS A 140 8.95 4.15 -3.92
C LYS A 140 8.59 5.56 -3.47
N VAL A 141 7.48 5.76 -2.77
CA VAL A 141 7.11 7.06 -2.22
C VAL A 141 8.22 7.58 -1.29
N LEU A 142 8.77 6.73 -0.42
CA LEU A 142 9.92 7.08 0.40
C LEU A 142 11.09 7.57 -0.43
N LYS A 143 11.48 6.84 -1.47
CA LYS A 143 12.63 7.21 -2.31
C LYS A 143 12.38 8.42 -3.21
N GLN A 144 11.12 8.82 -3.41
CA GLN A 144 10.78 10.07 -4.09
C GLN A 144 10.95 11.28 -3.16
N VAL A 145 10.57 11.14 -1.89
CA VAL A 145 10.66 12.23 -0.91
C VAL A 145 12.06 12.32 -0.29
N HIS A 146 12.67 11.18 0.04
CA HIS A 146 13.99 11.08 0.66
C HIS A 146 14.82 9.92 0.04
N PRO A 147 15.62 10.20 -1.01
CA PRO A 147 16.40 9.20 -1.73
C PRO A 147 17.41 8.42 -0.87
N ASP A 148 17.98 9.06 0.15
CA ASP A 148 19.07 8.49 0.96
C ASP A 148 18.58 7.77 2.23
N THR A 149 17.29 7.86 2.53
CA THR A 149 16.71 7.30 3.75
C THR A 149 16.23 5.86 3.54
N GLY A 150 16.58 4.97 4.46
CA GLY A 150 16.10 3.58 4.52
C GLY A 150 14.86 3.42 5.39
N VAL A 151 14.14 2.31 5.26
CA VAL A 151 13.00 1.96 6.13
C VAL A 151 13.20 0.55 6.67
N SER A 152 13.09 0.39 8.00
CA SER A 152 13.14 -0.92 8.65
C SER A 152 11.95 -1.80 8.27
N SER A 153 12.13 -3.13 8.28
CA SER A 153 11.06 -4.09 7.97
C SER A 153 9.84 -3.95 8.90
N LYS A 154 10.08 -3.64 10.18
CA LYS A 154 9.04 -3.39 11.19
C LYS A 154 8.27 -2.10 10.90
N ALA A 155 8.96 -1.01 10.55
CA ALA A 155 8.32 0.23 10.10
C ALA A 155 7.49 0.00 8.83
N MET A 156 8.03 -0.74 7.86
CA MET A 156 7.31 -1.12 6.64
C MET A 156 6.03 -1.92 6.94
N GLY A 157 6.07 -2.83 7.92
CA GLY A 157 4.90 -3.59 8.37
C GLY A 157 3.80 -2.70 8.95
N ILE A 158 4.17 -1.70 9.75
CA ILE A 158 3.23 -0.72 10.33
C ILE A 158 2.62 0.14 9.21
N MET A 159 3.44 0.71 8.33
CA MET A 159 2.97 1.51 7.19
C MET A 159 2.07 0.71 6.25
N ASN A 160 2.39 -0.57 5.99
CA ASN A 160 1.53 -1.42 5.19
C ASN A 160 0.15 -1.65 5.85
N SER A 161 0.13 -1.90 7.16
CA SER A 161 -1.12 -2.11 7.90
C SER A 161 -1.95 -0.83 7.94
N PHE A 162 -1.29 0.31 8.07
CA PHE A 162 -1.90 1.63 8.03
C PHE A 162 -2.61 1.94 6.72
N VAL A 163 -1.94 1.70 5.59
CA VAL A 163 -2.54 1.89 4.27
C VAL A 163 -3.79 1.03 4.10
N ASN A 164 -3.75 -0.21 4.57
CA ASN A 164 -4.93 -1.08 4.54
C ASN A 164 -6.07 -0.53 5.40
N ASP A 165 -5.79 -0.05 6.61
CA ASP A 165 -6.81 0.49 7.51
C ASP A 165 -7.49 1.73 6.92
N ILE A 166 -6.72 2.66 6.36
CA ILE A 166 -7.29 3.86 5.73
C ILE A 166 -8.10 3.52 4.50
N PHE A 167 -7.62 2.58 3.69
CA PHE A 167 -8.40 2.12 2.54
C PHE A 167 -9.72 1.49 2.99
N GLU A 168 -9.70 0.62 4.00
CA GLU A 168 -10.91 -0.01 4.54
C GLU A 168 -11.91 1.04 5.06
N ARG A 169 -11.44 2.07 5.77
CA ARG A 169 -12.28 3.18 6.22
C ARG A 169 -12.90 3.96 5.06
N ILE A 170 -12.11 4.35 4.06
CA ILE A 170 -12.59 5.09 2.87
C ILE A 170 -13.61 4.24 2.10
N ALA A 171 -13.30 2.96 1.87
CA ALA A 171 -14.21 2.06 1.15
C ALA A 171 -15.52 1.84 1.91
N GLY A 172 -15.46 1.67 3.23
CA GLY A 172 -16.66 1.50 4.06
C GLY A 172 -17.53 2.75 4.12
N GLU A 173 -16.92 3.93 4.25
CA GLU A 173 -17.64 5.21 4.20
C GLU A 173 -18.25 5.46 2.81
N ALA A 174 -17.49 5.24 1.74
CA ALA A 174 -17.99 5.40 0.38
C ALA A 174 -19.10 4.39 0.05
N SER A 175 -19.06 3.18 0.62
CA SER A 175 -20.15 2.20 0.48
C SER A 175 -21.41 2.67 1.20
N ARG A 176 -21.29 3.20 2.43
CA ARG A 176 -22.42 3.79 3.17
C ARG A 176 -23.04 4.95 2.38
N LEU A 177 -22.23 5.86 1.87
CA LEU A 177 -22.68 6.98 1.03
C LEU A 177 -23.40 6.51 -0.24
N ALA A 178 -22.90 5.47 -0.91
CA ALA A 178 -23.58 4.89 -2.07
C ALA A 178 -24.93 4.29 -1.70
N HIS A 179 -25.03 3.60 -0.55
CA HIS A 179 -26.29 3.06 -0.04
C HIS A 179 -27.31 4.14 0.32
N TYR A 180 -26.89 5.23 0.96
CA TYR A 180 -27.77 6.37 1.23
C TYR A 180 -28.38 6.95 -0.05
N ASN A 181 -27.56 7.03 -1.11
CA ASN A 181 -28.00 7.51 -2.43
C ASN A 181 -28.73 6.43 -3.27
N LYS A 182 -29.04 5.25 -2.70
CA LYS A 182 -29.64 4.10 -3.38
C LYS A 182 -28.87 3.64 -4.63
N ARG A 183 -27.55 3.89 -4.67
CA ARG A 183 -26.66 3.49 -5.77
C ARG A 183 -25.92 2.21 -5.41
N SER A 184 -25.84 1.29 -6.37
CA SER A 184 -25.05 0.05 -6.23
C SER A 184 -23.61 0.18 -6.73
N THR A 185 -23.24 1.35 -7.27
CA THR A 185 -21.93 1.68 -7.83
C THR A 185 -21.34 2.88 -7.11
N ILE A 186 -20.10 2.74 -6.63
CA ILE A 186 -19.32 3.84 -6.08
C ILE A 186 -18.72 4.67 -7.21
N SER A 187 -18.99 5.97 -7.17
CA SER A 187 -18.44 6.98 -8.06
C SER A 187 -17.44 7.88 -7.33
N SER A 188 -16.76 8.73 -8.08
CA SER A 188 -15.77 9.68 -7.54
C SER A 188 -16.37 10.57 -6.45
N ARG A 189 -17.67 10.90 -6.55
CA ARG A 189 -18.37 11.71 -5.56
C ARG A 189 -18.37 11.06 -4.17
N GLU A 190 -18.68 9.76 -4.08
CA GLU A 190 -18.69 9.07 -2.79
C GLU A 190 -17.28 8.96 -2.19
N ILE A 191 -16.25 8.83 -3.01
CA ILE A 191 -14.85 8.82 -2.54
C ILE A 191 -14.44 10.21 -2.04
N GLN A 192 -14.73 11.28 -2.78
CA GLN A 192 -14.38 12.64 -2.37
C GLN A 192 -15.06 13.01 -1.05
N THR A 193 -16.34 12.68 -0.91
CA THR A 193 -17.07 12.88 0.35
C THR A 193 -16.49 12.02 1.46
N ALA A 194 -16.21 10.73 1.22
CA ALA A 194 -15.58 9.85 2.22
C ALA A 194 -14.21 10.37 2.68
N VAL A 195 -13.40 10.90 1.77
CA VAL A 195 -12.09 11.49 2.07
C VAL A 195 -12.23 12.75 2.91
N ARG A 196 -13.21 13.61 2.63
CA ARG A 196 -13.52 14.80 3.44
C ARG A 196 -14.00 14.45 4.85
N LEU A 197 -14.73 13.35 5.00
CA LEU A 197 -15.19 12.86 6.31
C LEU A 197 -14.06 12.21 7.13
N LEU A 198 -13.11 11.55 6.47
CA LEU A 198 -12.10 10.75 7.15
C LEU A 198 -10.74 11.43 7.32
N LEU A 199 -10.42 12.45 6.52
CA LEU A 199 -9.14 13.17 6.58
C LEU A 199 -9.32 14.57 7.16
N PRO A 200 -8.39 15.04 8.02
CA PRO A 200 -8.41 16.42 8.51
C PRO A 200 -8.22 17.44 7.38
N GLY A 201 -8.78 18.64 7.56
CA GLY A 201 -9.07 19.63 6.52
C GLY A 201 -8.06 19.77 5.38
N GLU A 202 -6.78 20.05 5.67
CA GLU A 202 -5.76 20.23 4.62
C GLU A 202 -5.47 18.94 3.85
N LEU A 203 -5.44 17.79 4.52
CA LEU A 203 -5.27 16.49 3.89
C LEU A 203 -6.45 16.17 2.98
N ALA A 204 -7.66 16.47 3.41
CA ALA A 204 -8.87 16.29 2.60
C ALA A 204 -8.84 17.17 1.35
N LYS A 205 -8.53 18.47 1.50
CA LYS A 205 -8.46 19.42 0.37
C LYS A 205 -7.44 18.98 -0.67
N HIS A 206 -6.23 18.61 -0.24
CA HIS A 206 -5.17 18.20 -1.15
C HIS A 206 -5.50 16.86 -1.83
N ALA A 207 -6.03 15.90 -1.08
CA ALA A 207 -6.46 14.61 -1.63
C ALA A 207 -7.60 14.75 -2.65
N VAL A 208 -8.55 15.66 -2.43
CA VAL A 208 -9.64 15.95 -3.38
C VAL A 208 -9.12 16.68 -4.62
N SER A 209 -8.17 17.61 -4.46
CA SER A 209 -7.52 18.30 -5.59
C SER A 209 -6.79 17.29 -6.49
N GLU A 210 -5.98 16.41 -5.92
CA GLU A 210 -5.30 15.34 -6.67
C GLU A 210 -6.28 14.35 -7.32
N GLY A 211 -7.37 14.00 -6.61
CA GLY A 211 -8.45 13.20 -7.16
C GLY A 211 -9.12 13.84 -8.38
N THR A 212 -9.39 15.14 -8.29
CA THR A 212 -10.02 15.91 -9.38
C THR A 212 -9.11 15.97 -10.61
N LYS A 213 -7.80 16.24 -10.42
CA LYS A 213 -6.81 16.21 -11.51
C LYS A 213 -6.77 14.85 -12.20
N ALA A 214 -6.81 13.77 -11.42
CA ALA A 214 -6.83 12.41 -11.95
C ALA A 214 -8.09 12.13 -12.78
N VAL A 215 -9.25 12.63 -12.36
CA VAL A 215 -10.51 12.53 -13.10
C VAL A 215 -10.45 13.34 -14.40
N THR A 216 -10.00 14.59 -14.36
CA THR A 216 -9.86 15.44 -15.55
C THR A 216 -8.93 14.81 -16.59
N LYS A 217 -7.79 14.24 -16.15
CA LYS A 217 -6.87 13.54 -17.03
C LYS A 217 -7.48 12.30 -17.68
N TYR A 218 -8.33 11.57 -16.94
CA TYR A 218 -9.02 10.41 -17.50
C TYR A 218 -10.04 10.84 -18.56
N THR A 219 -10.83 11.88 -18.27
CA THR A 219 -11.85 12.38 -19.21
C THR A 219 -11.21 12.96 -20.47
N SER A 220 -10.06 13.61 -20.38
CA SER A 220 -9.34 14.16 -21.53
C SER A 220 -8.58 13.11 -22.35
N SER A 221 -8.40 11.90 -21.82
CA SER A 221 -7.69 10.79 -22.49
C SER A 221 -8.60 9.79 -23.21
N LYS A 222 -9.91 10.06 -23.20
CA LYS A 222 -10.95 9.25 -23.82
C LYS A 222 -11.36 9.88 -25.13
#